data_AF-A0A1G8PF86-F1
#
_entry.id   AF-A0A1G8PF86-F1
#
_cell.length_a   1.000
_cell.length_b   1.000
_cell.length_c   1.000
_cell.angle_alpha   90.00
_cell.angle_beta   90.00
_cell.angle_gamma   90.00
#
_symmetry.space_group_name_H-M   'P 1'
#
loop_
_entity.id
_entity.type
_entity.pdbx_description
1 polymer ?
#
loop_
_entity_poly.entity_id
_entity_poly.type
_entity_poly.pdbx_seq_one_letter_code
_entity_poly.pdbx_strand_id
1 'polypeptide(L)'
;MNATPLEISLLDYHDVMIRREWRDIDVVAVSEMNRFVIVIENKVWSTESNHQLRKYRKSIQEEFPHYRPLFIFLTPDGASPSDEENWLSFDYDHLIDIIEKGMIVNEENLSQRIKLFLEQYITTVRRYIVDDRGNGWTSSKRILLFEFQNKNNKLTLYLKIGPGDPALRQNL
;
A
#
# COMPACT_ATOMS: atom_id res chain seq x y z
N MET A 1 16.58 16.45 8.64
CA MET A 1 17.05 15.13 9.12
C MET A 1 15.85 14.22 9.18
N ASN A 2 15.88 13.14 8.40
CA ASN A 2 14.80 12.15 8.38
C ASN A 2 14.87 11.33 9.68
N ALA A 3 13.73 11.08 10.31
CA ALA A 3 13.66 10.25 11.50
C ALA A 3 14.03 8.81 11.14
N THR A 4 14.79 8.12 12.01
CA THR A 4 15.13 6.72 11.76
C THR A 4 13.91 5.80 11.98
N PRO A 5 13.85 4.62 11.35
CA PRO A 5 12.76 3.67 11.60
C PRO A 5 12.60 3.31 13.08
N LEU A 6 13.72 3.23 13.82
CA LEU A 6 13.71 2.99 15.26
C LEU A 6 13.10 4.16 16.03
N GLU A 7 13.49 5.39 15.71
CA GLU A 7 12.90 6.59 16.33
C GLU A 7 11.39 6.66 16.12
N ILE A 8 10.92 6.36 14.90
CA ILE A 8 9.49 6.34 14.58
C ILE A 8 8.79 5.26 15.41
N SER A 9 9.32 4.03 15.47
CA SER A 9 8.70 2.92 16.20
C SER A 9 8.52 3.15 17.72
N LEU A 10 9.27 4.08 18.31
CA LEU A 10 9.25 4.38 19.74
C LEU A 10 8.33 5.55 20.09
N LEU A 11 7.67 6.18 19.10
CA LEU A 11 6.75 7.28 19.35
C LEU A 11 5.46 6.79 20.01
N ASP A 12 4.90 7.63 20.87
CA ASP A 12 3.57 7.43 21.43
C ASP A 12 2.52 7.96 20.43
N TYR A 13 1.63 7.09 19.95
CA TYR A 13 0.64 7.41 18.92
C TYR A 13 -0.78 7.66 19.46
N HIS A 14 -0.99 7.75 20.77
CA HIS A 14 -2.33 7.94 21.34
C HIS A 14 -2.98 9.28 20.95
N ASP A 15 -2.20 10.29 20.56
CA ASP A 15 -2.69 11.61 20.17
C ASP A 15 -2.95 11.75 18.66
N VAL A 16 -2.79 10.67 17.89
CA VAL A 16 -2.92 10.72 16.43
C VAL A 16 -4.34 11.11 16.00
N MET A 17 -4.45 12.21 15.27
CA MET A 17 -5.67 12.68 14.63
C MET A 17 -5.67 12.32 13.14
N ILE A 18 -6.74 11.68 12.68
CA ILE A 18 -6.92 11.32 11.26
C ILE A 18 -7.80 12.35 10.55
N ARG A 19 -7.28 12.93 9.46
CA ARG A 19 -8.02 13.75 8.50
C ARG A 19 -8.13 12.97 7.19
N ARG A 20 -9.34 12.96 6.60
CA ARG A 20 -9.62 12.31 5.31
C ARG A 20 -9.95 13.37 4.28
N GLU A 21 -9.57 13.14 3.02
CA GLU A 21 -9.82 14.06 1.88
C GLU A 21 -9.38 15.50 2.18
N TRP A 22 -8.30 15.66 2.94
CA TRP A 22 -7.85 16.97 3.38
C TRP A 22 -7.09 17.65 2.25
N ARG A 23 -7.67 18.72 1.69
CA ARG A 23 -7.09 19.45 0.53
C ARG A 23 -6.74 18.50 -0.62
N ASP A 24 -7.65 17.57 -0.92
CA ASP A 24 -7.54 16.54 -1.95
C ASP A 24 -6.58 15.37 -1.61
N ILE A 25 -5.96 15.35 -0.42
CA ILE A 25 -5.12 14.25 0.06
C ILE A 25 -6.00 13.19 0.74
N ASP A 26 -5.86 11.93 0.35
CA ASP A 26 -6.73 10.84 0.83
C ASP A 26 -6.70 10.69 2.35
N VAL A 27 -5.51 10.60 2.95
CA VAL A 27 -5.35 10.47 4.40
C VAL A 27 -4.18 11.30 4.92
N VAL A 28 -4.41 12.05 6.00
CA VAL A 28 -3.38 12.73 6.77
C VAL A 28 -3.54 12.35 8.25
N ALA A 29 -2.52 11.74 8.83
CA ALA A 29 -2.46 11.40 10.25
C ALA A 29 -1.48 12.35 10.95
N VAL A 30 -1.93 13.08 11.97
CA VAL A 30 -1.13 14.10 12.66
C VAL A 30 -0.97 13.73 14.13
N SER A 31 0.26 13.73 14.63
CA SER A 31 0.57 13.68 16.06
C SER A 31 1.18 15.02 16.46
N GLU A 32 0.47 15.74 17.32
CA GLU A 32 0.86 17.04 17.85
C GLU A 32 2.02 16.90 18.85
N MET A 33 1.93 15.89 19.72
CA MET A 33 2.94 15.56 20.72
C MET A 33 4.29 15.26 20.08
N ASN A 34 4.30 14.47 19.01
CA ASN A 34 5.54 14.08 18.33
C ASN A 34 5.97 15.08 17.25
N ARG A 35 5.15 16.10 16.94
CA ARG A 35 5.31 16.96 15.76
C ARG A 35 5.57 16.12 14.50
N PHE A 36 4.71 15.14 14.26
CA PHE A 36 4.86 14.16 13.19
C PHE A 36 3.60 14.10 12.34
N VAL A 37 3.76 13.99 11.02
CA VAL A 37 2.62 13.88 10.10
C VAL A 37 2.87 12.78 9.07
N ILE A 38 1.94 11.84 8.97
CA ILE A 38 1.90 10.83 7.90
C ILE A 38 0.90 11.30 6.86
N VAL A 39 1.31 11.25 5.60
CA VAL A 39 0.52 11.66 4.45
C VAL A 39 0.45 10.46 3.53
N ILE A 40 -0.75 9.96 3.27
CA ILE A 40 -0.97 8.81 2.39
C ILE A 40 -1.80 9.27 1.21
N GLU A 41 -1.24 9.12 0.02
CA GLU A 41 -1.97 9.19 -1.23
C GLU A 41 -2.23 7.77 -1.72
N ASN A 42 -3.49 7.42 -1.95
CA ASN A 42 -3.93 6.09 -2.34
C ASN A 42 -4.38 6.06 -3.80
N LYS A 43 -3.64 5.37 -4.66
CA LYS A 43 -3.96 5.24 -6.09
C LYS A 43 -4.20 3.79 -6.48
N VAL A 44 -5.46 3.42 -6.68
CA VAL A 44 -5.86 2.06 -7.08
C VAL A 44 -6.16 1.92 -8.57
N TRP A 45 -6.88 2.87 -9.17
CA TRP A 45 -7.39 2.74 -10.56
C TRP A 45 -6.99 3.90 -11.49
N SER A 46 -6.19 4.83 -11.00
CA SER A 46 -5.81 6.03 -11.75
C SER A 46 -4.32 6.23 -11.70
N THR A 47 -3.74 6.64 -12.83
CA THR A 47 -2.36 7.12 -12.87
C THR A 47 -2.22 8.41 -12.08
N GLU A 48 -1.03 8.63 -11.53
CA GLU A 48 -0.68 9.90 -10.89
C GLU A 48 -0.75 11.04 -11.91
N SER A 49 -1.21 12.23 -11.49
CA SER A 49 -1.10 13.43 -12.30
C SER A 49 0.24 14.13 -12.04
N ASN A 50 0.88 14.65 -13.10
CA ASN A 50 2.30 15.09 -13.15
C ASN A 50 2.78 16.08 -12.06
N HIS A 51 1.90 16.67 -11.24
CA HIS A 51 2.26 17.66 -10.22
C HIS A 51 1.55 17.48 -8.86
N GLN A 52 0.76 16.42 -8.69
CA GLN A 52 -0.09 16.23 -7.51
C GLN A 52 0.74 16.07 -6.23
N LEU A 53 1.73 15.18 -6.24
CA LEU A 53 2.54 14.88 -5.07
C LEU A 53 3.35 16.08 -4.58
N ARG A 54 3.87 16.89 -5.50
CA ARG A 54 4.57 18.14 -5.16
C ARG A 54 3.63 19.19 -4.56
N LYS A 55 2.39 19.32 -5.09
CA LYS A 55 1.35 20.21 -4.53
C LYS A 55 1.01 19.80 -3.09
N TYR A 56 0.85 18.51 -2.85
CA TYR A 56 0.52 17.96 -1.53
C TYR A 56 1.65 18.17 -0.53
N ARG A 57 2.90 17.88 -0.93
CA ARG A 57 4.07 18.15 -0.11
C ARG A 57 4.16 19.61 0.31
N LYS A 58 4.00 20.54 -0.63
CA LYS A 58 4.02 21.98 -0.34
C LYS A 58 2.92 22.35 0.66
N SER A 59 1.69 21.86 0.45
CA SER A 59 0.55 22.14 1.32
C SER A 59 0.78 21.64 2.75
N ILE A 60 1.39 20.46 2.91
CA ILE A 60 1.72 19.89 4.21
C ILE A 60 2.85 20.67 4.90
N GLN A 61 3.86 21.09 4.16
CA GLN A 61 4.97 21.88 4.70
C GLN A 61 4.51 23.28 5.14
N GLU A 62 3.54 23.87 4.45
CA GLU A 62 2.96 25.17 4.83
C GLU A 62 2.05 25.07 6.05
N GLU A 63 1.24 24.01 6.14
CA GLU A 63 0.34 23.78 7.29
C GLU A 63 1.11 23.35 8.55
N PHE A 64 2.16 22.55 8.38
CA PHE A 64 2.92 21.93 9.48
C PHE A 64 4.43 22.24 9.38
N PRO A 65 4.85 23.51 9.45
CA PRO A 65 6.22 23.95 9.15
C PRO A 65 7.29 23.40 10.12
N HIS A 66 6.88 22.88 11.27
CA HIS A 66 7.78 22.34 12.31
C HIS A 66 7.57 20.85 12.57
N TYR A 67 6.84 20.17 11.69
CA TYR A 67 6.55 18.75 11.81
C TYR A 67 7.50 17.98 10.91
N ARG A 68 7.76 16.72 11.28
CA ARG A 68 8.47 15.76 10.45
C ARG A 68 7.43 15.03 9.60
N PRO A 69 7.40 15.23 8.27
CA PRO A 69 6.46 14.54 7.42
C PRO A 69 7.01 13.18 6.96
N LEU A 70 6.10 12.22 6.80
CA LEU A 70 6.29 10.96 6.10
C LEU A 70 5.26 10.88 4.98
N PHE A 71 5.73 10.94 3.73
CA PHE A 71 4.86 10.84 2.56
C PHE A 71 4.89 9.43 2.00
N ILE A 72 3.71 8.84 1.85
CA ILE A 72 3.50 7.46 1.39
C ILE A 72 2.61 7.50 0.15
N PHE A 73 3.11 6.92 -0.93
CA PHE A 73 2.37 6.71 -2.16
C PHE A 73 1.95 5.25 -2.23
N LEU A 74 0.69 4.98 -1.90
CA LEU A 74 0.12 3.65 -1.79
C LEU A 74 -0.53 3.25 -3.12
N THR A 75 -0.03 2.19 -3.75
CA THR A 75 -0.58 1.64 -4.99
C THR A 75 -0.71 0.12 -4.91
N PRO A 76 -1.57 -0.53 -5.71
CA PRO A 76 -1.71 -2.00 -5.67
C PRO A 76 -0.40 -2.76 -5.82
N ASP A 77 0.52 -2.27 -6.67
CA ASP A 77 1.72 -2.97 -7.12
C ASP A 77 3.04 -2.26 -6.78
N GLY A 78 2.99 -1.19 -5.98
CA GLY A 78 4.18 -0.46 -5.54
C GLY A 78 4.80 0.41 -6.64
N ALA A 79 3.99 0.93 -7.56
CA ALA A 79 4.41 1.85 -8.60
C ALA A 79 5.16 3.07 -8.02
N SER A 80 6.23 3.46 -8.70
CA SER A 80 7.00 4.65 -8.33
C SER A 80 6.15 5.93 -8.37
N PRO A 81 6.24 6.79 -7.34
CA PRO A 81 5.72 8.14 -7.41
C PRO A 81 6.57 9.02 -8.35
N SER A 82 5.99 10.11 -8.87
CA SER A 82 6.73 11.11 -9.67
C SER A 82 7.77 11.91 -8.86
N ASP A 83 7.65 11.90 -7.53
CA ASP A 83 8.54 12.56 -6.57
C ASP A 83 9.19 11.50 -5.64
N GLU A 84 9.93 10.55 -6.23
CA GLU A 84 10.61 9.44 -5.52
C GLU A 84 11.58 9.91 -4.41
N GLU A 85 12.09 11.13 -4.51
CA GLU A 85 12.98 11.71 -3.49
C GLU A 85 12.27 11.97 -2.15
N ASN A 86 10.97 12.26 -2.20
CA ASN A 86 10.20 12.68 -1.04
C ASN A 86 9.07 11.72 -0.66
N TRP A 87 8.58 10.92 -1.62
CA TRP A 87 7.47 9.98 -1.44
C TRP A 87 7.97 8.55 -1.45
N LEU A 88 7.62 7.81 -0.40
CA LEU A 88 7.89 6.38 -0.34
C LEU A 88 6.83 5.62 -1.13
N SER A 89 7.27 4.83 -2.12
CA SER A 89 6.39 3.84 -2.74
C SER A 89 6.04 2.76 -1.73
N PHE A 90 4.75 2.42 -1.65
CA PHE A 90 4.24 1.39 -0.77
C PHE A 90 3.14 0.61 -1.49
N ASP A 91 3.07 -0.70 -1.26
CA ASP A 91 2.06 -1.56 -1.86
C ASP A 91 1.08 -2.15 -0.86
N TYR A 92 -0.01 -2.70 -1.39
CA TYR A 92 -1.07 -3.27 -0.58
C TYR A 92 -0.71 -4.62 0.04
N ASP A 93 0.23 -5.39 -0.54
CA ASP A 93 0.72 -6.61 0.08
C ASP A 93 1.45 -6.27 1.39
N HIS A 94 2.35 -5.30 1.37
CA HIS A 94 3.05 -4.82 2.56
C HIS A 94 2.09 -4.19 3.58
N LEU A 95 1.07 -3.45 3.14
CA LEU A 95 0.04 -2.91 4.04
C LEU A 95 -0.73 -4.01 4.77
N ILE A 96 -1.17 -5.04 4.03
CA ILE A 96 -1.86 -6.19 4.60
C ILE A 96 -0.96 -6.89 5.62
N ASP A 97 0.30 -7.13 5.29
CA ASP A 97 1.27 -7.76 6.19
C ASP A 97 1.43 -6.97 7.50
N ILE A 98 1.45 -5.63 7.44
CA ILE A 98 1.53 -4.78 8.63
C ILE A 98 0.27 -4.92 9.47
N ILE A 99 -0.92 -4.91 8.85
CA ILE A 99 -2.19 -5.06 9.57
C ILE A 99 -2.25 -6.43 10.25
N GLU A 100 -1.94 -7.52 9.52
CA GLU A 100 -1.95 -8.89 10.05
C GLU A 100 -0.97 -9.03 11.23
N LYS A 101 0.25 -8.52 11.11
CA LYS A 101 1.22 -8.52 12.23
C LYS A 101 0.73 -7.68 13.42
N GLY A 102 0.14 -6.52 13.16
CA GLY A 102 -0.42 -5.65 14.20
C GLY A 102 -1.57 -6.32 14.97
N MET A 103 -2.39 -7.11 14.27
CA MET A 103 -3.47 -7.88 14.89
C MET A 103 -2.95 -8.99 15.79
N ILE A 104 -1.87 -9.68 15.40
CA ILE A 104 -1.23 -10.73 16.21
C ILE A 104 -0.62 -10.12 17.48
N VAL A 105 0.13 -9.01 17.35
CA VAL A 105 0.79 -8.35 18.48
C VAL A 105 -0.21 -7.79 19.49
N ASN A 106 -1.39 -7.36 19.03
CA ASN A 106 -2.42 -6.75 19.87
C ASN A 106 -3.63 -7.66 20.13
N GLU A 107 -3.49 -8.98 19.97
CA GLU A 107 -4.63 -9.90 20.00
C GLU A 107 -5.46 -9.78 21.29
N GLU A 108 -4.81 -9.63 22.45
CA GLU A 108 -5.49 -9.50 23.74
C GLU A 108 -6.19 -8.14 23.94
N ASN A 109 -5.75 -7.10 23.24
CA ASN A 109 -6.27 -5.73 23.38
C ASN A 109 -7.32 -5.38 22.30
N LEU A 110 -7.42 -6.17 21.24
CA LEU A 110 -8.37 -5.94 20.16
C LEU A 110 -9.72 -6.58 20.45
N SER A 111 -10.79 -5.77 20.40
CA SER A 111 -12.14 -6.34 20.47
C SER A 111 -12.41 -7.25 19.27
N GLN A 112 -13.21 -8.30 19.48
CA GLN A 112 -13.61 -9.23 18.42
C GLN A 112 -14.24 -8.51 17.21
N ARG A 113 -14.98 -7.43 17.45
CA ARG A 113 -15.59 -6.61 16.38
C ARG A 113 -14.54 -5.96 15.49
N ILE A 114 -13.45 -5.42 16.08
CA ILE A 114 -12.36 -4.81 15.31
C ILE A 114 -11.59 -5.89 14.54
N LYS A 115 -11.32 -7.03 15.17
CA LYS A 115 -10.66 -8.18 14.52
C LYS A 115 -11.42 -8.62 13.26
N LEU A 116 -12.72 -8.85 13.39
CA LEU A 116 -13.58 -9.24 12.26
C LEU A 116 -13.61 -8.18 11.15
N PHE A 117 -13.67 -6.90 11.52
CA PHE A 117 -13.64 -5.81 10.54
C PHE A 117 -12.33 -5.78 9.75
N LEU A 118 -11.19 -5.93 10.43
CA LEU A 118 -9.87 -5.96 9.78
C LEU A 118 -9.71 -7.18 8.88
N GLU A 119 -10.18 -8.36 9.30
CA GLU A 119 -10.20 -9.57 8.47
C GLU A 119 -11.04 -9.39 7.21
N GLN A 120 -12.22 -8.78 7.34
CA GLN A 120 -13.09 -8.48 6.20
C GLN A 120 -12.46 -7.45 5.27
N TYR A 121 -11.79 -6.43 5.83
CA TYR A 121 -11.04 -5.44 5.06
C TYR A 121 -9.93 -6.11 4.23
N ILE A 122 -9.06 -6.91 4.88
CA ILE A 122 -7.98 -7.64 4.22
C ILE A 122 -8.53 -8.53 3.10
N THR A 123 -9.59 -9.28 3.37
CA THR A 123 -10.23 -10.16 2.39
C THR A 123 -10.73 -9.37 1.18
N THR A 124 -11.36 -8.23 1.41
CA THR A 124 -11.88 -7.35 0.35
C THR A 124 -10.75 -6.78 -0.50
N VAL A 125 -9.71 -6.24 0.14
CA VAL A 125 -8.55 -5.66 -0.55
C VAL A 125 -7.82 -6.72 -1.39
N ARG A 126 -7.53 -7.89 -0.83
CA ARG A 126 -6.88 -8.99 -1.58
C ARG A 126 -7.68 -9.37 -2.83
N ARG A 127 -9.00 -9.42 -2.71
CA ARG A 127 -9.89 -9.85 -3.79
C ARG A 127 -10.04 -8.83 -4.91
N TYR A 128 -10.15 -7.54 -4.58
CA TYR A 128 -10.55 -6.50 -5.54
C TYR A 128 -9.44 -5.51 -5.91
N ILE A 129 -8.34 -5.47 -5.15
CA ILE A 129 -7.26 -4.48 -5.33
C ILE A 129 -5.93 -5.16 -5.70
N VAL A 130 -5.44 -6.06 -4.84
CA VAL A 130 -4.14 -6.75 -5.03
C VAL A 130 -4.21 -7.77 -6.16
N ASP A 131 -5.43 -8.17 -6.54
CA ASP A 131 -5.67 -9.15 -7.58
C ASP A 131 -4.99 -10.48 -7.27
N ASP A 132 -5.21 -10.97 -6.05
CA ASP A 132 -4.61 -12.18 -5.46
C ASP A 132 -5.20 -13.48 -6.08
N ARG A 133 -5.46 -13.46 -7.39
CA ARG A 133 -6.16 -14.48 -8.19
C ARG A 133 -5.31 -15.72 -8.46
N GLY A 134 -3.98 -15.61 -8.32
CA GLY A 134 -3.02 -16.70 -8.47
C GLY A 134 -2.36 -17.09 -7.15
N ASN A 135 -3.01 -16.83 -6.00
CA ASN A 135 -2.49 -17.24 -4.70
C ASN A 135 -2.25 -18.77 -4.68
N GLY A 136 -1.03 -19.18 -4.33
CA GLY A 136 -0.57 -20.59 -4.41
C GLY A 136 -0.09 -21.06 -5.79
N TRP A 137 -0.09 -20.21 -6.83
CA TRP A 137 0.37 -20.55 -8.19
C TRP A 137 1.76 -19.99 -8.54
N THR A 138 2.02 -18.72 -8.24
CA THR A 138 3.35 -18.09 -8.42
C THR A 138 3.74 -17.30 -7.18
N SER A 139 5.04 -17.03 -7.02
CA SER A 139 5.54 -16.10 -5.98
C SER A 139 5.02 -14.68 -6.16
N SER A 140 4.73 -14.29 -7.40
CA SER A 140 4.08 -13.01 -7.73
C SER A 140 2.56 -13.02 -7.56
N LYS A 141 1.97 -14.18 -7.20
CA LYS A 141 0.53 -14.42 -7.07
C LYS A 141 -0.30 -14.05 -8.31
N ARG A 142 0.33 -13.89 -9.48
CA ARG A 142 -0.32 -13.59 -10.77
C ARG A 142 -0.84 -14.86 -11.43
N ILE A 143 -2.04 -14.80 -11.99
CA ILE A 143 -2.64 -15.94 -12.70
C ILE A 143 -1.99 -16.19 -14.08
N LEU A 144 -1.44 -15.15 -14.73
CA LEU A 144 -0.78 -15.27 -16.03
C LEU A 144 0.74 -15.38 -15.85
N LEU A 145 1.33 -16.40 -16.47
CA LEU A 145 2.77 -16.62 -16.51
C LEU A 145 3.24 -16.75 -17.96
N PHE A 146 4.19 -15.91 -18.37
CA PHE A 146 4.91 -16.07 -19.63
C PHE A 146 6.20 -16.85 -19.39
N GLU A 147 6.37 -17.97 -20.08
CA GLU A 147 7.58 -18.78 -20.04
C GLU A 147 8.27 -18.73 -21.40
N PHE A 148 9.51 -18.24 -21.41
CA PHE A 148 10.37 -18.24 -22.58
C PHE A 148 11.28 -19.47 -22.53
N GLN A 149 11.13 -20.38 -23.49
CA GLN A 149 12.06 -21.48 -23.69
C GLN A 149 12.92 -21.21 -24.91
N ASN A 150 14.24 -21.14 -24.69
CA ASN A 150 15.22 -21.04 -25.76
C ASN A 150 15.92 -22.38 -25.93
N LYS A 151 15.64 -23.10 -27.02
CA LYS A 151 16.30 -24.37 -27.39
C LYS A 151 16.47 -24.46 -28.89
N ASN A 152 17.60 -25.01 -29.35
CA ASN A 152 17.89 -25.28 -30.77
C ASN A 152 17.70 -24.07 -31.71
N ASN A 153 18.27 -22.90 -31.35
CA ASN A 153 18.13 -21.65 -32.12
C ASN A 153 16.67 -21.17 -32.31
N LYS A 154 15.74 -21.65 -31.48
CA LYS A 154 14.35 -21.24 -31.46
C LYS A 154 13.97 -20.70 -30.09
N LEU A 155 13.40 -19.50 -30.09
CA LEU A 155 12.72 -18.94 -28.92
C LEU A 155 11.23 -19.30 -28.99
N THR A 156 10.71 -19.95 -27.96
CA THR A 156 9.29 -20.29 -27.84
C THR A 156 8.73 -19.60 -26.60
N LEU A 157 7.62 -18.88 -26.78
CA LEU A 157 6.87 -18.25 -25.71
C LEU A 157 5.65 -19.11 -25.38
N TYR A 158 5.52 -19.49 -24.11
CA TYR A 158 4.33 -20.13 -23.56
C TYR A 158 3.59 -19.13 -22.68
N LEU A 159 2.30 -18.95 -22.92
CA LEU A 159 1.39 -18.34 -21.95
C LEU A 159 0.76 -19.46 -21.12
N LYS A 160 1.00 -19.45 -19.81
CA LYS A 160 0.41 -20.37 -18.84
C LYS A 160 -0.61 -19.62 -17.99
N ILE A 161 -1.81 -20.19 -17.85
CA ILE A 161 -2.88 -19.67 -17.00
C ILE A 161 -2.98 -20.55 -15.75
N GLY A 162 -2.71 -19.97 -14.59
CA GLY A 162 -2.73 -20.63 -13.30
C GLY A 162 -4.11 -20.99 -12.79
N PRO A 163 -4.21 -21.88 -11.77
CA PRO A 163 -5.42 -22.09 -10.99
C PRO A 163 -5.92 -20.74 -10.47
N GLY A 164 -7.23 -20.55 -10.54
CA GLY A 164 -7.93 -19.30 -10.20
C GLY A 164 -9.41 -19.41 -10.54
N ASP A 165 -10.18 -18.38 -10.21
CA ASP A 165 -11.64 -18.34 -10.37
C ASP A 165 -12.08 -18.76 -11.80
N PRO A 166 -12.86 -19.85 -11.97
CA PRO A 166 -13.32 -20.33 -13.28
C PRO A 166 -14.09 -19.29 -14.10
N ALA A 167 -14.84 -18.38 -13.46
CA ALA A 167 -15.57 -17.32 -14.16
C ALA A 167 -14.62 -16.31 -14.83
N LEU A 168 -13.42 -16.18 -14.31
CA LEU A 168 -12.40 -15.26 -14.79
C LEU A 168 -11.57 -15.86 -15.93
N ARG A 169 -11.37 -17.18 -15.89
CA ARG A 169 -10.74 -17.96 -16.98
C ARG A 169 -11.56 -17.98 -18.27
N GLN A 170 -12.88 -17.77 -18.19
CA GLN A 170 -13.76 -17.68 -19.37
C GLN A 170 -13.69 -16.31 -20.08
N ASN A 171 -13.11 -15.29 -19.44
CA ASN A 171 -13.04 -13.91 -19.94
C ASN A 171 -11.61 -13.44 -20.26
N LEU A 172 -10.63 -14.36 -20.21
CA LEU A 172 -9.22 -14.15 -20.59
C LEU A 172 -8.97 -14.75 -21.98
#